data_AF-A0A0N1ESY8-F1
#
_entry.id   AF-A0A0N1ESY8-F1
#
_cell.length_a   1.000
_cell.length_b   1.000
_cell.length_c   1.000
_cell.angle_alpha   90.00
_cell.angle_beta   90.00
_cell.angle_gamma   90.00
#
_symmetry.space_group_name_H-M   'P 1'
#
loop_
_entity.id
_entity.type
_entity.pdbx_description
1 polymer ?
#
loop_
_entity_poly.entity_id
_entity_poly.type
_entity_poly.pdbx_seq_one_letter_code
_entity_poly.pdbx_strand_id
1 'polypeptide(L)' 'MPPAAPELSPLSPAASGAAAGNLHLTPEQEEAVAAYLARVWRGATGLSEVPPPEMLSTLVDVTMRKARDVAASRTG' A
#
# COMPACT_ATOMS: atom_id res chain seq x y z
N MET A 1 -36.56 -21.98 13.82
CA MET A 1 -35.90 -20.66 13.91
C MET A 1 -34.48 -20.83 13.38
N PRO A 2 -34.13 -20.38 12.16
CA PRO A 2 -32.75 -20.41 11.71
C PRO A 2 -31.94 -19.26 12.35
N PRO A 3 -30.62 -19.41 12.55
CA PRO A 3 -29.76 -18.36 13.10
C PRO A 3 -29.51 -17.25 12.07
N ALA A 4 -29.47 -16.00 12.53
CA ALA A 4 -29.23 -14.82 11.71
C ALA A 4 -27.80 -14.86 11.11
N ALA A 5 -27.72 -14.62 9.79
CA ALA A 5 -26.45 -14.48 9.09
C ALA A 5 -25.73 -13.19 9.56
N PRO A 6 -24.38 -13.18 9.64
CA PRO A 6 -23.64 -11.96 9.94
C PRO A 6 -23.80 -10.96 8.80
N GLU A 7 -24.33 -9.78 9.11
CA GLU A 7 -24.42 -8.68 8.16
C GLU A 7 -23.01 -8.29 7.69
N LEU A 8 -22.76 -8.50 6.40
CA LEU A 8 -21.57 -7.98 5.74
C LEU A 8 -21.73 -6.46 5.68
N SER A 9 -21.06 -5.75 6.58
CA SER A 9 -20.88 -4.30 6.46
C SER A 9 -20.36 -3.99 5.05
N PRO A 10 -21.07 -3.20 4.24
CA PRO A 10 -20.59 -2.84 2.92
C PRO A 10 -19.31 -2.02 3.11
N LEU A 11 -18.19 -2.57 2.64
CA LEU A 11 -16.95 -1.84 2.47
C LEU A 11 -17.26 -0.65 1.54
N SER A 12 -17.51 0.51 2.12
CA SER A 12 -17.74 1.75 1.39
C SER A 12 -16.63 1.95 0.35
N PRO A 13 -16.94 2.01 -0.95
CA PRO A 13 -15.93 2.17 -2.01
C PRO A 13 -15.39 3.62 -2.08
N ALA A 14 -15.69 4.46 -1.09
CA ALA A 14 -15.44 5.91 -1.11
C ALA A 14 -14.04 6.31 -0.62
N ALA A 15 -13.12 5.38 -0.35
CA ALA A 15 -11.72 5.70 -0.04
C ALA A 15 -10.82 5.78 -1.30
N SER A 16 -11.36 5.52 -2.50
CA SER A 16 -10.55 5.40 -3.71
C SER A 16 -10.27 6.73 -4.44
N GLY A 17 -10.91 7.84 -4.05
CA GLY A 17 -10.77 9.15 -4.72
C GLY A 17 -10.06 10.24 -3.90
N ALA A 18 -10.22 10.26 -2.57
CA ALA A 18 -9.68 11.32 -1.73
C ALA A 18 -8.19 11.14 -1.35
N ALA A 19 -7.63 9.95 -1.53
CA ALA A 19 -6.24 9.65 -1.19
C ALA A 19 -5.20 10.17 -2.20
N ALA A 20 -5.64 10.69 -3.35
CA ALA A 20 -4.71 11.21 -4.37
C ALA A 20 -3.95 12.47 -3.90
N GLY A 21 -4.47 13.20 -2.90
CA GLY A 21 -3.87 14.45 -2.42
C GLY A 21 -2.66 14.30 -1.51
N ASN A 22 -2.47 13.14 -0.87
CA ASN A 22 -1.48 12.96 0.21
C ASN A 22 -0.71 11.64 0.08
N LEU A 23 -0.22 11.31 -1.11
CA LEU A 23 0.64 10.13 -1.32
C LEU A 23 2.03 10.27 -0.66
N HIS A 24 2.25 11.23 0.24
CA HIS A 24 3.48 11.38 1.03
C HIS A 24 3.35 10.58 2.32
N LEU A 25 4.23 9.60 2.47
CA LEU A 25 4.40 8.88 3.72
C LEU A 25 5.28 9.70 4.66
N THR A 26 5.06 9.57 5.97
CA THR A 26 6.04 10.00 6.98
C THR A 26 7.12 8.93 7.14
N PRO A 27 8.29 9.26 7.73
CA PRO A 27 9.36 8.27 7.95
C PRO A 27 8.89 7.03 8.72
N GLU A 28 8.03 7.21 9.73
CA GLU A 28 7.47 6.10 10.51
C GLU A 28 6.54 5.21 9.67
N GLN A 29 5.81 5.81 8.72
CA GLN A 29 4.96 5.07 7.81
C GLN A 29 5.78 4.31 6.76
N GLU A 30 6.87 4.90 6.26
CA GLU A 30 7.81 4.21 5.37
C GLU A 30 8.43 2.99 6.06
N GLU A 31 8.85 3.12 7.32
CA GLU A 31 9.38 2.01 8.11
C GLU A 31 8.33 0.90 8.31
N ALA A 32 7.09 1.27 8.65
CA ALA A 32 5.99 0.31 8.80
C ALA A 32 5.69 -0.43 7.48
N VAL A 33 5.72 0.27 6.35
CA VAL A 33 5.52 -0.33 5.02
C VAL A 33 6.71 -1.22 4.64
N ALA A 34 7.94 -0.80 4.91
CA ALA A 34 9.13 -1.61 4.68
C ALA A 34 9.11 -2.91 5.50
N ALA A 35 8.72 -2.84 6.78
CA ALA A 35 8.54 -4.01 7.63
C ALA A 35 7.44 -4.96 7.10
N TYR A 36 6.33 -4.40 6.62
CA TYR A 36 5.29 -5.18 5.96
C TYR A 36 5.80 -5.85 4.68
N LEU A 37 6.51 -5.12 3.82
CA LEU A 37 7.10 -5.64 2.58
C LEU A 37 8.07 -6.76 2.86
N ALA A 38 8.92 -6.64 3.88
CA ALA A 38 9.83 -7.71 4.29
C ALA A 38 9.07 -8.99 4.64
N ARG A 39 7.95 -8.87 5.37
CA ARG A 39 7.10 -10.01 5.75
C ARG A 39 6.46 -10.70 4.55
N VAL A 40 6.00 -9.94 3.56
CA VAL A 40 5.27 -10.49 2.41
C VAL A 40 6.16 -10.75 1.19
N TRP A 41 7.44 -10.37 1.24
CA TRP A 41 8.35 -10.33 0.10
C TRP A 41 8.31 -11.60 -0.74
N ARG A 42 8.57 -12.75 -0.12
CA ARG A 42 8.60 -14.04 -0.81
C ARG A 42 7.27 -14.38 -1.50
N GLY A 43 6.14 -14.03 -0.88
CA GLY A 43 4.82 -14.24 -1.45
C GLY A 43 4.49 -13.28 -2.59
N ALA A 44 5.00 -12.05 -2.53
CA ALA A 44 4.74 -11.01 -3.52
C ALA A 44 5.67 -11.09 -4.75
N THR A 45 6.94 -11.42 -4.55
CA THR A 45 7.98 -11.39 -5.60
C THR A 45 8.42 -12.78 -6.07
N GLY A 46 8.17 -13.82 -5.28
CA GLY A 46 8.71 -15.16 -5.50
C GLY A 46 10.21 -15.29 -5.17
N LEU A 47 10.86 -14.20 -4.73
CA LEU A 47 12.27 -14.20 -4.36
C LEU A 47 12.45 -14.62 -2.90
N SER A 48 13.41 -15.51 -2.66
CA SER A 48 13.69 -16.02 -1.31
C SER A 48 14.46 -15.01 -0.44
N GLU A 49 15.32 -14.19 -1.05
CA GLU A 49 16.11 -13.20 -0.34
C GLU A 49 15.34 -11.89 -0.21
N VAL A 50 15.16 -11.46 1.05
CA VAL A 50 14.52 -10.18 1.38
C VAL A 50 15.60 -9.09 1.39
N PRO A 51 15.43 -8.00 0.63
CA PRO A 51 16.36 -6.88 0.64
C PRO A 51 16.47 -6.23 2.04
N PRO A 52 17.58 -5.52 2.31
CA PRO A 52 17.72 -4.73 3.53
C PRO A 52 16.61 -3.69 3.70
N PRO A 53 16.22 -3.33 4.94
CA PRO A 53 15.17 -2.36 5.22
C PRO A 53 15.34 -1.03 4.47
N GLU A 54 16.57 -0.51 4.37
CA GLU A 54 16.89 0.76 3.71
C GLU A 54 16.58 0.71 2.21
N MET A 55 16.81 -0.45 1.58
CA MET A 55 16.50 -0.68 0.17
C MET A 55 14.98 -0.85 -0.03
N LEU A 56 14.28 -1.46 0.93
CA LEU A 56 12.82 -1.54 0.91
C LEU A 56 12.17 -0.16 1.06
N SER A 57 12.67 0.71 1.95
CA SER A 57 12.19 2.10 2.05
C SER A 57 12.41 2.87 0.75
N THR A 58 13.58 2.70 0.12
CA THR A 58 13.87 3.30 -1.20
C THR A 58 12.88 2.82 -2.27
N LEU A 59 12.51 1.53 -2.24
CA LEU A 59 11.53 0.97 -3.17
C LEU A 59 10.14 1.57 -2.95
N VAL A 60 9.73 1.77 -1.69
CA VAL A 60 8.46 2.44 -1.34
C VAL A 60 8.44 3.86 -1.88
N ASP A 61 9.52 4.62 -1.69
CA ASP A 61 9.66 5.99 -2.18
C ASP A 61 9.50 6.11 -3.70
N VAL A 62 10.23 5.27 -4.44
CA VAL A 62 10.16 5.25 -5.91
C VAL A 62 8.75 4.89 -6.38
N THR A 63 8.13 3.91 -5.71
CA THR A 63 6.77 3.47 -6.02
C THR A 63 5.75 4.58 -5.79
N MET A 64 5.83 5.27 -4.64
CA MET A 64 4.94 6.40 -4.33
C MET A 64 5.15 7.57 -5.29
N ARG A 65 6.40 7.88 -5.66
CA ARG A 65 6.70 8.88 -6.69
C ARG A 65 6.07 8.51 -8.03
N LYS A 66 6.16 7.24 -8.45
CA LYS A 66 5.55 6.79 -9.70
C LYS A 66 4.02 6.82 -9.64
N ALA A 67 3.43 6.44 -8.51
CA ALA A 67 1.99 6.52 -8.30
C ALA A 67 1.47 7.96 -8.45
N ARG A 68 2.19 8.94 -7.89
CA ARG A 68 1.89 10.38 -8.06
C ARG A 68 1.95 10.82 -9.52
N ASP A 69 3.02 10.46 -10.24
CA ASP A 69 3.21 10.76 -11.67
C ASP A 69 2.04 10.24 -12.53
N VAL A 70 1.64 8.99 -12.31
CA VAL A 70 0.49 8.37 -13.00
C VAL A 70 -0.84 9.04 -12.62
N ALA A 71 -1.04 9.40 -11.35
CA ALA A 71 -2.26 10.08 -10.90
C ALA A 71 -2.37 11.49 -11.51
N ALA A 72 -1.26 12.24 -11.55
CA ALA A 72 -1.21 13.56 -12.17
C ALA A 72 -1.51 13.49 -13.68
N SER A 73 -0.95 12.48 -14.37
CA SER A 73 -1.16 12.26 -15.80
C SER A 73 -2.61 11.94 -16.20
N ARG A 74 -3.48 11.56 -15.25
CA ARG A 74 -4.91 11.27 -15.51
C ARG A 74 -5.82 12.49 -15.35
N THR A 75 -5.30 13.59 -14.81
CA THR A 75 -6.08 14.81 -14.51
C THR A 75 -5.71 15.97 -15.44
N GLY A 76 -4.61 15.84 -16.20
CA GLY A 76 -4.12 16.83 -17.17
C GLY A 76 -4.62 16.59 -18.59
#